data_AF-A0A094B3B9-F1
#
_entry.id   AF-A0A094B3B9-F1
#
_cell.length_a   1.000
_cell.length_b   1.000
_cell.length_c   1.000
_cell.angle_alpha   90.00
_cell.angle_beta   90.00
_cell.angle_gamma   90.00
#
_symmetry.space_group_name_H-M   'P 1'
#
loop_
_entity.id
_entity.type
_entity.pdbx_description
1 polymer ?
#
loop_
_entity_poly.entity_id
_entity_poly.type
_entity_poly.pdbx_seq_one_letter_code
_entity_poly.pdbx_strand_id
1 'polypeptide(L)'
;MIPIHNLDPADGFPDTTTSHLRMPPAARASFSRVEPGGVYLLDNGQNCYLWLHAQTSPNLLVDLFGEGMDSLKALNPFVSSLPVLETHLNVQVRNILEYLRTVRGSKALTVQLARQGLDGAEYEFARLLIEDRNNEAQSYVDWLVHIHRSVQLELTGQRKKESTGDNSLASNFSGLRPSYW
;
A
#
# COMPACT_ATOMS: atom_id res chain seq x y z
N MET A 1 0.11 -3.90 -0.17
CA MET A 1 -1.31 -3.66 -0.51
C MET A 1 -2.06 -4.97 -0.32
N ILE A 2 -3.25 -4.99 0.28
CA ILE A 2 -4.02 -6.22 0.55
C ILE A 2 -5.26 -6.25 -0.38
N PRO A 3 -5.38 -7.21 -1.30
CA PRO A 3 -6.55 -7.34 -2.17
C PRO A 3 -7.73 -7.95 -1.41
N ILE A 4 -8.67 -7.12 -0.94
CA ILE A 4 -9.81 -7.62 -0.16
C ILE A 4 -10.93 -8.23 -1.01
N HIS A 5 -10.91 -8.00 -2.32
CA HIS A 5 -11.85 -8.58 -3.27
C HIS A 5 -11.55 -10.05 -3.60
N ASN A 6 -10.41 -10.59 -3.14
CA ASN A 6 -9.97 -11.95 -3.41
C ASN A 6 -9.45 -12.63 -2.13
N LEU A 7 -10.16 -12.47 -1.02
CA LEU A 7 -9.84 -13.13 0.25
C LEU A 7 -10.27 -14.59 0.21
N ASP A 8 -9.44 -15.47 0.77
CA ASP A 8 -9.84 -16.84 1.09
C ASP A 8 -10.88 -16.79 2.23
N PRO A 9 -11.91 -17.65 2.26
CA PRO A 9 -12.87 -17.71 3.37
C PRO A 9 -12.26 -17.85 4.78
N ALA A 10 -11.03 -18.35 4.89
CA ALA A 10 -10.31 -18.45 6.16
C ALA A 10 -9.48 -17.20 6.52
N ASP A 11 -9.22 -16.29 5.57
CA ASP A 11 -8.48 -15.06 5.85
C ASP A 11 -9.30 -14.14 6.76
N GLY A 12 -8.64 -13.40 7.64
CA GLY A 12 -9.32 -12.56 8.62
C GLY A 12 -10.00 -13.33 9.76
N PHE A 13 -9.71 -14.62 9.92
CA PHE A 13 -10.14 -15.43 11.07
C PHE A 13 -8.96 -16.09 11.79
N PRO A 14 -9.10 -16.48 13.06
CA PRO A 14 -8.06 -17.22 13.78
C PRO A 14 -7.77 -18.56 13.10
N ASP A 15 -6.49 -18.82 12.86
CA ASP A 15 -6.05 -20.14 12.40
C ASP A 15 -6.20 -21.17 13.53
N THR A 16 -6.77 -22.32 13.18
CA THR A 16 -7.01 -23.46 14.08
C THR A 16 -5.75 -24.00 14.75
N THR A 17 -4.58 -23.86 14.12
CA THR A 17 -3.32 -24.42 14.63
C THR A 17 -2.56 -23.43 15.50
N THR A 18 -2.46 -22.19 15.04
CA THR A 18 -1.64 -21.16 15.70
C THR A 18 -2.40 -20.24 16.63
N SER A 19 -3.74 -20.25 16.58
CA SER A 19 -4.63 -19.29 17.28
C SER A 19 -4.36 -17.82 16.94
N HIS A 20 -3.52 -17.54 15.92
CA HIS A 20 -3.25 -16.20 15.42
C HIS A 20 -4.19 -15.88 14.24
N LEU A 21 -4.43 -14.59 14.01
CA LEU A 21 -5.22 -14.16 12.86
C LEU A 21 -4.50 -14.55 11.57
N ARG A 22 -5.19 -15.29 10.69
CA ARG A 22 -4.69 -15.57 9.34
C ARG A 22 -4.79 -14.31 8.50
N MET A 23 -3.64 -13.74 8.15
CA MET A 23 -3.57 -12.56 7.28
C MET A 23 -3.49 -12.98 5.80
N PRO A 24 -4.24 -12.33 4.90
CA PRO A 24 -4.13 -12.57 3.47
C PRO A 24 -2.76 -12.15 2.93
N PRO A 25 -2.31 -12.72 1.80
CA PRO A 25 -1.06 -12.32 1.16
C PRO A 25 -1.12 -10.87 0.68
N ALA A 26 -0.07 -10.10 0.96
CA ALA A 26 0.06 -8.75 0.44
C ALA A 26 0.55 -8.77 -1.02
N ALA A 27 -0.09 -7.96 -1.86
CA ALA A 27 0.38 -7.60 -3.19
C ALA A 27 1.40 -6.44 -3.12
N ARG A 28 2.31 -6.44 -4.10
CA ARG A 28 3.27 -5.36 -4.36
C ARG A 28 2.54 -4.03 -4.58
N ALA A 29 3.15 -2.93 -4.14
CA ALA A 29 2.55 -1.59 -4.19
C ALA A 29 2.78 -0.94 -5.56
N SER A 30 2.08 -1.44 -6.58
CA SER A 30 2.13 -0.98 -7.97
C SER A 30 0.75 -1.07 -8.62
N PHE A 31 0.42 -0.14 -9.51
CA PHE A 31 -0.75 -0.15 -10.38
C PHE A 31 -0.78 -1.37 -11.29
N SER A 32 0.37 -1.97 -11.61
CA SER A 32 0.44 -3.23 -12.36
C SER A 32 -0.24 -4.41 -11.63
N ARG A 33 -0.47 -4.29 -10.32
CA ARG A 33 -1.17 -5.27 -9.48
C ARG A 33 -2.63 -4.91 -9.22
N VAL A 34 -3.08 -3.77 -9.73
CA VAL A 34 -4.46 -3.30 -9.59
C VAL A 34 -5.29 -3.86 -10.74
N GLU A 35 -6.32 -4.61 -10.38
CA GLU A 35 -7.20 -5.30 -11.32
C GLU A 35 -8.48 -4.50 -11.55
N PRO A 36 -9.07 -4.57 -12.76
CA PRO A 36 -10.37 -3.99 -13.02
C PRO A 36 -11.45 -4.57 -12.10
N GLY A 37 -12.06 -3.70 -11.29
CA GLY A 37 -13.11 -4.06 -10.33
C GLY A 37 -12.56 -4.46 -8.95
N GLY A 38 -11.23 -4.44 -8.78
CA GLY A 38 -10.59 -4.77 -7.53
C GLY A 38 -10.86 -3.75 -6.42
N VAL A 39 -10.73 -4.23 -5.19
CA VAL A 39 -10.77 -3.42 -3.97
C VAL A 39 -9.58 -3.77 -3.11
N TYR A 40 -8.89 -2.76 -2.60
CA TYR A 40 -7.61 -2.94 -1.91
C TYR A 40 -7.55 -2.12 -0.63
N LEU A 41 -7.00 -2.72 0.41
CA LEU A 41 -6.53 -2.01 1.60
C LEU A 41 -5.05 -1.67 1.42
N LEU A 42 -4.71 -0.41 1.70
CA LEU A 42 -3.34 0.05 1.70
C LEU A 42 -3.06 0.80 3.00
N ASP A 43 -2.20 0.24 3.83
CA ASP A 43 -1.76 0.88 5.08
C ASP A 43 -0.39 1.54 4.88
N ASN A 44 -0.29 2.83 5.22
CA ASN A 44 0.96 3.57 5.20
C ASN A 44 1.58 3.77 6.60
N GLY A 45 1.00 3.16 7.63
CA GLY A 45 1.44 3.29 9.01
C GLY A 45 0.86 4.50 9.76
N GLN A 46 0.14 5.40 9.08
CA GLN A 46 -0.61 6.51 9.68
C GLN A 46 -2.11 6.40 9.39
N ASN A 47 -2.49 6.26 8.12
CA ASN A 47 -3.87 6.05 7.67
C ASN A 47 -3.95 4.73 6.88
N CYS A 48 -5.13 4.13 6.88
CA CYS A 48 -5.43 3.01 6.00
C CYS A 48 -6.36 3.49 4.87
N TYR A 49 -5.94 3.33 3.62
CA TYR A 49 -6.73 3.67 2.46
C TYR A 49 -7.50 2.44 1.99
N LEU A 50 -8.80 2.59 1.81
CA LEU A 50 -9.65 1.61 1.15
C LEU A 50 -9.91 2.12 -0.27
N TRP A 51 -9.14 1.59 -1.21
CA TRP A 51 -9.26 1.93 -2.62
C TRP A 51 -10.30 1.06 -3.30
N LEU A 52 -11.16 1.71 -4.10
CA LEU A 52 -12.29 1.10 -4.79
C LEU A 52 -12.18 1.44 -6.29
N HIS A 53 -11.98 0.43 -7.15
CA HIS A 53 -11.98 0.62 -8.59
C HIS A 53 -13.35 1.09 -9.09
N ALA A 54 -13.40 1.87 -10.18
CA ALA A 54 -14.64 2.40 -10.75
C ALA A 54 -15.64 1.30 -11.16
N GLN A 55 -15.14 0.11 -11.47
CA GLN A 55 -15.92 -1.07 -11.89
C GLN A 55 -16.13 -2.09 -10.75
N THR A 56 -16.01 -1.67 -9.49
CA THR A 56 -16.24 -2.56 -8.34
C THR A 56 -17.66 -3.13 -8.39
N SER A 57 -17.78 -4.44 -8.15
CA SER A 57 -19.08 -5.14 -8.15
C SER A 57 -20.02 -4.57 -7.06
N PRO A 58 -21.29 -4.27 -7.40
CA PRO A 58 -22.30 -3.83 -6.43
C PRO A 58 -22.45 -4.79 -5.23
N ASN A 59 -22.38 -6.10 -5.46
CA ASN A 59 -22.49 -7.10 -4.40
C ASN A 59 -21.36 -6.96 -3.38
N LEU A 60 -20.14 -6.70 -3.85
CA LEU A 60 -18.99 -6.50 -2.98
C LEU A 60 -19.14 -5.22 -2.14
N LEU A 61 -19.73 -4.17 -2.72
CA LEU A 61 -20.01 -2.93 -2.00
C LEU A 61 -21.07 -3.13 -0.92
N VAL A 62 -22.16 -3.84 -1.24
CA VAL A 62 -23.21 -4.20 -0.27
C VAL A 62 -22.64 -5.07 0.84
N ASP A 63 -21.81 -6.05 0.51
CA ASP A 63 -21.16 -6.90 1.49
C ASP A 63 -20.22 -6.12 2.42
N LEU A 64 -19.57 -5.04 1.95
CA LEU A 64 -18.67 -4.21 2.76
C LEU A 64 -19.39 -3.12 3.56
N PHE A 65 -20.38 -2.46 2.96
CA PHE A 65 -20.98 -1.21 3.47
C PHE A 65 -22.46 -1.32 3.86
N GLY A 66 -23.13 -2.41 3.49
CA GLY A 66 -24.52 -2.71 3.87
C GLY A 66 -25.51 -2.55 2.73
N GLU A 67 -26.77 -2.92 3.01
CA GLU A 67 -27.85 -2.81 2.03
C GLU A 67 -28.05 -1.35 1.56
N GLY A 68 -28.34 -1.20 0.26
CA GLY A 68 -28.49 0.12 -0.37
C GLY A 68 -27.18 0.82 -0.77
N MET A 69 -26.02 0.23 -0.45
CA MET A 69 -24.70 0.71 -0.86
C MET A 69 -24.19 -0.03 -2.10
N ASP A 70 -24.98 -0.04 -3.17
CA ASP A 70 -24.72 -0.78 -4.42
C ASP A 70 -23.91 -0.01 -5.47
N SER A 71 -23.55 1.24 -5.16
CA SER A 71 -22.85 2.16 -6.05
C SER A 71 -21.80 2.94 -5.30
N LEU A 72 -20.65 3.19 -5.95
CA LEU A 72 -19.59 4.03 -5.37
C LEU A 72 -20.10 5.41 -4.98
N LYS A 73 -21.08 5.98 -5.70
CA LYS A 73 -21.65 7.29 -5.40
C LYS A 73 -22.55 7.31 -4.16
N ALA A 74 -23.11 6.16 -3.78
CA ALA A 74 -23.93 6.04 -2.57
C ALA A 74 -23.08 6.08 -1.29
N LEU A 75 -21.80 5.73 -1.39
CA LEU A 75 -20.86 5.74 -0.27
C LEU A 75 -20.56 7.18 0.18
N ASN A 76 -20.52 7.37 1.50
CA ASN A 76 -20.05 8.62 2.09
C ASN A 76 -18.51 8.64 2.13
N PRO A 77 -17.82 9.57 1.43
CA PRO A 77 -16.36 9.62 1.40
C PRO A 77 -15.70 9.94 2.75
N PHE A 78 -16.44 10.56 3.68
CA PHE A 78 -15.93 10.94 4.99
C PHE A 78 -16.06 9.82 6.04
N VAL A 79 -16.44 8.61 5.61
CA VAL A 79 -16.49 7.44 6.46
C VAL A 79 -15.07 7.08 6.91
N SER A 80 -14.86 7.09 8.23
CA SER A 80 -13.56 6.82 8.86
C SER A 80 -13.41 5.39 9.37
N SER A 81 -14.48 4.59 9.29
CA SER A 81 -14.52 3.19 9.75
C SER A 81 -15.61 2.41 9.02
N LEU A 82 -15.41 1.10 8.84
CA LEU A 82 -16.43 0.25 8.23
C LEU A 82 -17.61 0.03 9.20
N PRO A 83 -18.85 -0.06 8.66
CA PRO A 83 -20.00 -0.44 9.47
C PRO A 83 -19.86 -1.87 10.00
N VAL A 84 -20.58 -2.16 11.09
CA VAL A 84 -20.64 -3.49 11.67
C VAL A 84 -21.73 -4.28 10.96
N LEU A 85 -21.34 -5.23 10.11
CA LEU A 85 -22.25 -6.11 9.38
C LEU A 85 -21.91 -7.58 9.64
N GLU A 86 -22.89 -8.46 9.51
CA GLU A 86 -22.73 -9.92 9.68
C GLU A 86 -22.30 -10.63 8.38
N THR A 87 -22.12 -9.89 7.30
CA THR A 87 -21.59 -10.42 6.05
C THR A 87 -20.15 -10.91 6.26
N HIS A 88 -19.82 -12.04 5.63
CA HIS A 88 -18.52 -12.69 5.82
C HIS A 88 -17.36 -11.73 5.50
N LEU A 89 -17.42 -11.08 4.33
CA LEU A 89 -16.39 -10.13 3.89
C LEU A 89 -16.21 -8.95 4.86
N ASN A 90 -17.29 -8.36 5.36
CA ASN A 90 -17.19 -7.25 6.31
C ASN A 90 -16.49 -7.68 7.61
N VAL A 91 -16.83 -8.88 8.13
CA VAL A 91 -16.15 -9.45 9.31
C VAL A 91 -14.67 -9.67 9.02
N GLN A 92 -14.31 -10.28 7.89
CA GLN A 92 -12.92 -10.50 7.50
C GLN A 92 -12.13 -9.19 7.48
N VAL A 93 -12.65 -8.18 6.79
CA VAL A 93 -11.97 -6.89 6.61
C VAL A 93 -11.86 -6.12 7.92
N ARG A 94 -12.91 -6.15 8.77
CA ARG A 94 -12.84 -5.55 10.11
C ARG A 94 -11.81 -6.22 11.00
N ASN A 95 -11.71 -7.56 10.96
CA ASN A 95 -10.70 -8.29 11.73
C ASN A 95 -9.28 -7.97 11.25
N ILE A 96 -9.06 -7.86 9.94
CA ILE A 96 -7.79 -7.41 9.36
C ILE A 96 -7.45 -5.99 9.82
N LEU A 97 -8.39 -5.05 9.75
CA LEU A 97 -8.19 -3.67 10.23
C LEU A 97 -7.87 -3.61 11.72
N GLU A 98 -8.53 -4.44 12.53
CA GLU A 98 -8.26 -4.52 13.96
C GLU A 98 -6.86 -5.08 14.24
N TYR A 99 -6.44 -6.11 13.52
CA TYR A 99 -5.07 -6.60 13.61
C TYR A 99 -4.05 -5.51 13.25
N LEU A 100 -4.27 -4.76 12.17
CA LEU A 100 -3.39 -3.65 11.79
C LEU A 100 -3.31 -2.56 12.88
N ARG A 101 -4.42 -2.28 13.59
CA ARG A 101 -4.42 -1.39 14.78
C ARG A 101 -3.53 -1.93 15.89
N THR A 102 -3.65 -3.22 16.20
CA THR A 102 -2.89 -3.84 17.29
C THR A 102 -1.39 -3.86 17.00
N VAL A 103 -0.99 -4.21 15.78
CA VAL A 103 0.41 -4.26 15.35
C VAL A 103 1.09 -2.89 15.45
N ARG A 104 0.33 -1.81 15.18
CA ARG A 104 0.83 -0.44 15.30
C ARG A 104 1.03 0.02 16.75
N GLY A 105 0.35 -0.60 17.71
CA GLY A 105 0.33 -0.14 19.11
C GLY A 105 -0.44 1.18 19.32
N SER A 106 -1.18 1.65 18.32
CA SER A 106 -2.02 2.85 18.40
C SER A 106 -3.45 2.54 17.98
N LYS A 107 -4.41 3.01 18.77
CA LYS A 107 -5.85 2.82 18.49
C LYS A 107 -6.38 3.71 17.36
N ALA A 108 -5.56 4.64 16.85
CA ALA A 108 -5.99 5.69 15.93
C ALA A 108 -5.86 5.33 14.43
N LEU A 109 -6.10 4.07 14.04
CA LEU A 109 -6.17 3.73 12.61
C LEU A 109 -7.52 4.17 12.04
N THR A 110 -7.49 5.20 11.22
CA THR A 110 -8.61 5.68 10.43
C THR A 110 -8.59 5.05 9.04
N VAL A 111 -9.77 4.72 8.53
CA VAL A 111 -9.96 4.29 7.15
C VAL A 111 -10.32 5.52 6.31
N GLN A 112 -9.68 5.70 5.16
CA GLN A 112 -10.04 6.74 4.19
C GLN A 112 -10.44 6.08 2.89
N LEU A 113 -11.62 6.41 2.38
CA LEU A 113 -12.07 5.91 1.07
C LEU A 113 -11.33 6.62 -0.05
N ALA A 114 -10.92 5.85 -1.06
CA ALA A 114 -10.35 6.33 -2.31
C ALA A 114 -11.08 5.69 -3.49
N ARG A 115 -12.19 6.30 -3.91
CA ARG A 115 -12.98 5.83 -5.06
C ARG A 115 -12.42 6.41 -6.34
N GLN A 116 -12.06 5.54 -7.28
CA GLN A 116 -11.47 5.93 -8.56
C GLN A 116 -12.39 6.89 -9.32
N GLY A 117 -11.86 8.06 -9.69
CA GLY A 117 -12.55 9.10 -10.45
C GLY A 117 -13.57 9.93 -9.64
N LEU A 118 -13.70 9.71 -8.33
CA LEU A 118 -14.63 10.45 -7.47
C LEU A 118 -13.93 11.23 -6.36
N ASP A 119 -12.87 10.68 -5.77
CA ASP A 119 -12.23 11.26 -4.59
C ASP A 119 -10.80 11.73 -4.86
N GLY A 120 -10.42 12.89 -4.30
CA GLY A 120 -9.02 13.34 -4.31
C GLY A 120 -8.07 12.40 -3.54
N ALA A 121 -8.61 11.55 -2.67
CA ALA A 121 -7.85 10.50 -1.97
C ALA A 121 -7.24 9.47 -2.93
N GLU A 122 -7.72 9.38 -4.18
CA GLU A 122 -7.10 8.58 -5.23
C GLU A 122 -5.64 8.99 -5.48
N TYR A 123 -5.31 10.29 -5.38
CA TYR A 123 -3.94 10.75 -5.53
C TYR A 123 -3.04 10.28 -4.39
N GLU A 124 -3.56 10.20 -3.17
CA GLU A 124 -2.82 9.64 -2.03
C GLU A 124 -2.61 8.14 -2.19
N PHE A 125 -3.63 7.41 -2.66
CA PHE A 125 -3.45 5.99 -3.00
C PHE A 125 -2.37 5.79 -4.07
N ALA A 126 -2.43 6.55 -5.17
CA ALA A 126 -1.44 6.50 -6.24
C ALA A 126 -0.02 6.81 -5.73
N ARG A 127 0.10 7.79 -4.82
CA ARG A 127 1.38 8.16 -4.22
C ARG A 127 2.00 7.03 -3.39
N LEU A 128 1.18 6.20 -2.77
CA LEU A 128 1.60 5.09 -1.93
C LEU A 128 2.01 3.84 -2.73
N LEU A 129 1.83 3.85 -4.06
CA LEU A 129 2.32 2.81 -4.96
C LEU A 129 3.80 3.05 -5.30
N ILE A 130 4.63 2.89 -4.28
CA ILE A 130 6.07 3.26 -4.28
C ILE A 130 6.92 2.54 -5.33
N GLU A 131 6.41 1.48 -5.95
CA GLU A 131 7.17 0.75 -6.97
C GLU A 131 7.05 1.39 -8.36
N ASP A 132 5.99 2.15 -8.58
CA ASP A 132 5.75 2.85 -9.83
C ASP A 132 6.53 4.16 -9.88
N ARG A 133 6.66 4.69 -11.10
CA ARG A 133 7.21 6.02 -11.28
C ARG A 133 6.23 7.05 -10.69
N ASN A 134 6.70 7.84 -9.74
CA ASN A 134 5.87 8.84 -9.08
C ASN A 134 6.52 10.22 -9.17
N ASN A 135 5.84 11.17 -9.82
CA ASN A 135 6.32 12.51 -10.07
C ASN A 135 7.74 12.51 -10.70
N GLU A 136 8.76 12.94 -9.95
CA GLU A 136 10.16 12.97 -10.36
C GLU A 136 10.97 11.75 -9.90
N ALA A 137 10.38 10.86 -9.08
CA ALA A 137 11.03 9.66 -8.59
C ALA A 137 11.06 8.56 -9.65
N GLN A 138 12.15 7.80 -9.68
CA GLN A 138 12.31 6.63 -10.55
C GLN A 138 11.40 5.50 -10.10
N SER A 139 10.97 4.65 -11.05
CA SER A 139 10.33 3.38 -10.69
C SER A 139 11.30 2.47 -9.93
N TYR A 140 10.78 1.48 -9.21
CA TYR A 140 11.62 0.50 -8.50
C TYR A 140 12.61 -0.21 -9.44
N VAL A 141 12.19 -0.57 -10.65
CA VAL A 141 13.04 -1.25 -11.63
C VAL A 141 14.13 -0.32 -12.14
N ASP A 142 13.78 0.93 -12.48
CA ASP A 142 14.75 1.93 -12.93
C ASP A 142 15.79 2.24 -11.84
N TRP A 143 15.33 2.30 -10.59
CA TRP A 143 16.20 2.50 -9.43
C TRP A 143 17.21 1.37 -9.27
N LEU A 144 16.79 0.10 -9.41
CA LEU A 144 17.72 -1.04 -9.37
C LEU A 144 18.77 -0.97 -10.49
N VAL A 145 18.36 -0.61 -11.72
CA VAL A 145 19.29 -0.43 -12.85
C VAL A 145 20.24 0.73 -12.60
N HIS A 146 19.76 1.81 -11.98
CA HIS A 146 20.59 2.95 -11.59
C HIS A 146 21.65 2.51 -10.55
N ILE A 147 21.26 1.83 -9.47
CA ILE A 147 22.18 1.31 -8.45
C ILE A 147 23.21 0.37 -9.07
N HIS A 148 22.78 -0.56 -9.92
CA HIS A 148 23.68 -1.48 -10.61
C HIS A 148 24.75 -0.74 -11.42
N ARG A 149 24.35 0.26 -12.23
CA ARG A 149 25.29 1.08 -13.01
C ARG A 149 26.26 1.85 -12.11
N SER A 150 25.78 2.44 -11.03
CA SER A 150 26.62 3.19 -10.08
C SER A 150 27.68 2.30 -9.45
N VAL A 151 27.33 1.07 -9.05
CA VAL A 151 28.30 0.10 -8.51
C VAL A 151 29.36 -0.28 -9.56
N GLN A 152 28.95 -0.52 -10.82
CA GLN A 152 29.90 -0.84 -11.90
C GLN A 152 30.86 0.32 -12.20
N LEU A 153 30.38 1.57 -12.16
CA LEU A 153 31.21 2.75 -12.35
C LEU A 153 32.23 2.92 -11.22
N GLU A 154 31.85 2.65 -9.97
CA GLU A 154 32.77 2.67 -8.83
C GLU A 154 33.85 1.59 -8.96
N LEU A 155 33.47 0.35 -9.30
CA LEU A 155 34.43 -0.76 -9.45
C LEU A 155 35.41 -0.54 -10.60
N THR A 156 34.93 0.03 -11.72
CA THR A 156 35.77 0.36 -12.87
C THR A 156 36.63 1.61 -12.63
N GLY A 157 36.13 2.58 -11.87
CA GLY A 157 36.84 3.79 -11.45
C GLY A 157 37.90 3.56 -10.36
N GLN A 158 37.68 2.62 -9.43
CA GLN A 158 38.63 2.25 -8.38
C GLN A 158 39.88 1.54 -8.93
N ARG A 159 39.80 0.93 -10.13
CA ARG A 159 40.99 0.39 -10.80
C ARG A 159 42.01 1.45 -11.26
N LYS A 160 41.71 2.75 -11.13
CA LYS A 160 42.62 3.83 -11.57
C LYS A 160 43.12 4.76 -10.47
N LYS A 161 42.80 4.51 -9.20
CA LYS A 161 43.23 5.36 -8.07
C LYS A 161 44.21 4.66 -7.12
N GLU A 162 45.23 4.01 -7.68
CA GLU A 162 46.54 3.86 -7.02
C GLU A 162 47.49 4.95 -7.55
N SER A 163 47.24 6.21 -7.18
CA SER A 163 48.30 7.16 -6.81
C SER A 163 47.68 8.46 -6.33
N THR A 164 48.29 9.02 -5.28
CA THR A 164 48.13 10.41 -4.80
C THR A 164 46.81 10.75 -4.09
N GLY A 165 46.94 10.99 -2.78
CA GLY A 165 45.86 11.31 -1.87
C GLY A 165 45.31 12.71 -2.06
N ASP A 166 44.01 12.82 -1.86
CA ASP A 166 43.41 13.86 -1.03
C ASP A 166 41.98 13.45 -0.68
N ASN A 167 41.58 13.77 0.55
CA ASN A 167 40.44 13.21 1.27
C ASN A 167 39.07 13.81 0.85
N SER A 168 38.83 13.99 -0.45
CA SER A 168 37.64 14.68 -0.99
C SER A 168 36.40 13.79 -1.20
N LEU A 169 36.42 12.52 -0.76
CA LEU A 169 35.35 11.55 -1.07
C LEU A 169 34.21 11.49 -0.03
N ALA A 170 34.38 12.07 1.16
CA ALA A 170 33.31 12.12 2.17
C ALA A 170 32.19 13.11 1.81
N SER A 171 32.44 14.09 0.92
CA SER A 171 31.47 15.12 0.55
C SER A 171 30.45 14.70 -0.53
N ASN A 172 30.68 13.58 -1.24
CA ASN A 172 29.72 13.10 -2.24
C ASN A 172 28.63 12.20 -1.64
N PHE A 173 28.84 11.66 -0.44
CA PHE A 173 27.82 10.89 0.29
C PHE A 173 26.86 11.78 1.11
N SER A 174 27.18 13.06 1.35
CA SER A 174 26.25 13.97 2.04
C SER A 174 25.00 14.29 1.22
N GLY A 175 25.02 14.10 -0.10
CA GLY A 175 23.85 14.25 -0.99
C GLY A 175 22.92 13.02 -1.02
N LEU A 176 23.31 11.91 -0.40
CA LEU A 176 22.52 10.67 -0.30
C LEU A 176 21.78 10.53 1.04
N ARG A 177 21.85 11.55 1.92
CA ARG A 177 20.98 11.57 3.10
C ARG A 177 19.55 11.85 2.61
N PRO A 178 18.57 10.98 2.91
CA PRO A 178 17.17 11.33 2.71
C PRO A 178 16.92 12.64 3.49
N SER A 179 16.38 13.64 2.80
CA SER A 179 15.80 14.79 3.49
C SER A 179 14.63 14.27 4.31
N TYR A 180 14.85 14.01 5.60
CA TYR A 180 13.76 13.74 6.52
C TYR A 180 12.99 15.06 6.67
N TRP A 181 11.75 15.08 6.16
CA TRP A 181 10.73 16.08 6.47
C TRP A 181 9.72 15.42 7.40
#